data_AF-A0A8C7ZN67-F1
#
_entry.id   AF-A0A8C7ZN67-F1
#
_cell.length_a   1.000
_cell.length_b   1.000
_cell.length_c   1.000
_cell.angle_alpha   90.00
_cell.angle_beta   90.00
_cell.angle_gamma   90.00
#
_symmetry.space_group_name_H-M   'P 1'
#
loop_
_entity.id
_entity.type
_entity.pdbx_description
1 polymer ?
#
loop_
_entity_poly.entity_id
_entity_poly.type
_entity_poly.pdbx_seq_one_letter_code
_entity_poly.pdbx_strand_id
1 'polypeptide(L)'
;LRWQKCALRQRCHILRIHLSVCGYEPSLSYQFCISHHQCHSQPFSCLLIELNALHEELKPLGFTIFGFPCNQFGKQEPGQNNEILPGLRHVRPGNGFVPNFLLFNKGDVNGKYEQDVFTFLKGGCPPVGEDFGNTDRLFWEPLKIGDIKWNFEKFLVGPEGKPVMRWHPSVNVSTVRTDIRNFLLKLYTQDLFN
;
A
#
# COMPACT_ATOMS: atom_id res chain seq x y z
N LEU A 1 1.35 8.84 17.06
CA LEU A 1 2.03 8.66 18.37
C LEU A 1 2.36 7.20 18.75
N ARG A 2 1.45 6.20 18.67
CA ARG A 2 1.81 4.78 18.95
C ARG A 2 2.73 4.15 17.89
N TRP A 3 2.62 4.59 16.63
CA TRP A 3 3.40 4.10 15.47
C TRP A 3 4.83 4.65 15.38
N GLN A 4 5.02 5.93 15.70
CA GLN A 4 6.36 6.52 15.83
C GLN A 4 7.17 5.78 16.89
N LYS A 5 6.52 5.32 17.97
CA LYS A 5 7.17 4.47 18.98
C LYS A 5 7.54 3.08 18.43
N CYS A 6 6.86 2.54 17.42
CA CYS A 6 7.26 1.28 16.76
C CYS A 6 8.50 1.48 15.88
N ALA A 7 8.52 2.55 15.08
CA ALA A 7 9.70 2.94 14.30
C ALA A 7 10.92 3.25 15.21
N LEU A 8 10.71 4.04 16.28
CA LEU A 8 11.74 4.47 17.22
C LEU A 8 12.22 3.37 18.17
N ARG A 9 11.39 2.37 18.53
CA ARG A 9 11.81 1.27 19.43
C ARG A 9 12.40 0.06 18.70
N GLN A 10 12.18 -0.11 17.39
CA GLN A 10 12.58 -1.34 16.69
C GLN A 10 13.47 -1.14 15.45
N ARG A 11 13.87 0.10 15.10
CA ARG A 11 14.64 0.40 13.88
C ARG A 11 14.05 -0.28 12.62
N CYS A 12 12.72 -0.36 12.52
CA CYS A 12 12.07 -1.05 11.41
C CYS A 12 11.91 -0.11 10.20
N HIS A 13 12.21 -0.63 9.01
CA HIS A 13 11.86 0.00 7.75
C HIS A 13 10.41 -0.31 7.40
N ILE A 14 9.62 0.70 7.08
CA ILE A 14 8.17 0.52 6.93
C ILE A 14 7.77 0.93 5.52
N LEU A 15 7.25 0.00 4.74
CA LEU A 15 6.49 0.31 3.52
C LEU A 15 5.01 0.42 3.88
N ARG A 16 4.45 1.61 3.70
CA ARG A 16 3.02 1.85 3.88
C ARG A 16 2.34 1.80 2.54
N ILE A 17 1.30 0.98 2.47
CA ILE A 17 0.57 0.72 1.23
C ILE A 17 -0.89 0.99 1.48
N HIS A 18 -1.44 1.81 0.61
CA HIS A 18 -2.87 1.97 0.52
C HIS A 18 -3.50 0.75 -0.14
N LEU A 19 -4.44 0.07 0.51
CA LEU A 19 -5.05 -1.14 -0.02
C LEU A 19 -6.52 -0.92 -0.36
N SER A 20 -6.98 -1.67 -1.35
CA SER A 20 -8.38 -1.76 -1.72
C SER A 20 -8.71 -3.17 -2.18
N VAL A 21 -9.74 -3.78 -1.58
CA VAL A 21 -10.31 -5.07 -1.92
C VAL A 21 -11.53 -4.84 -2.79
N CYS A 22 -11.34 -4.91 -4.11
CA CYS A 22 -12.44 -4.73 -5.06
C CYS A 22 -13.64 -5.61 -4.68
N GLY A 23 -14.77 -4.95 -4.35
CA GLY A 23 -16.06 -5.60 -4.21
C GLY A 23 -16.55 -6.18 -5.54
N TYR A 24 -17.41 -7.20 -5.44
CA TYR A 24 -18.06 -7.86 -6.56
C TYR A 24 -19.04 -6.90 -7.28
N GLU A 25 -18.87 -6.73 -8.59
CA GLU A 25 -19.79 -5.97 -9.46
C GLU A 25 -20.58 -6.97 -10.34
N PRO A 26 -21.92 -7.10 -10.19
CA PRO A 26 -22.69 -8.17 -10.84
C PRO A 26 -22.83 -8.09 -12.37
N SER A 27 -22.35 -7.03 -13.01
CA SER A 27 -22.59 -6.73 -14.43
C SER A 27 -21.58 -7.35 -15.40
N LEU A 28 -20.53 -8.02 -14.89
CA LEU A 28 -19.51 -8.68 -15.70
C LEU A 28 -19.55 -10.19 -15.49
N SER A 29 -20.46 -10.85 -16.20
CA SER A 29 -20.38 -12.28 -16.50
C SER A 29 -19.09 -12.57 -17.27
N TYR A 30 -18.23 -13.47 -16.76
CA TYR A 30 -17.58 -14.61 -17.47
C TYR A 30 -16.43 -15.21 -16.64
N GLN A 31 -16.61 -16.50 -16.30
CA GLN A 31 -15.69 -17.62 -16.07
C GLN A 31 -14.31 -17.46 -15.35
N PHE A 32 -14.14 -18.32 -14.34
CA PHE A 32 -12.90 -18.76 -13.67
C PHE A 32 -11.75 -19.20 -14.60
N CYS A 33 -10.50 -18.96 -14.20
CA CYS A 33 -9.39 -19.90 -14.38
C CYS A 33 -8.19 -19.59 -13.46
N ILE A 34 -7.79 -20.57 -12.63
CA ILE A 34 -6.51 -20.61 -11.93
C ILE A 34 -5.51 -21.31 -12.85
N SER A 35 -4.49 -20.60 -13.31
CA SER A 35 -3.21 -21.16 -13.74
C SER A 35 -2.16 -20.03 -13.75
N HIS A 36 -0.90 -20.38 -13.48
CA HIS A 36 0.26 -19.51 -13.26
C HIS A 36 0.61 -18.52 -14.41
N HIS A 37 -0.28 -18.29 -15.38
CA HIS A 37 -0.05 -17.47 -16.56
C HIS A 37 -0.99 -16.26 -16.74
N GLN A 38 -1.86 -15.93 -15.77
CA GLN A 38 -2.86 -14.87 -15.92
C GLN A 38 -2.72 -13.69 -14.94
N CYS A 39 -1.52 -13.10 -14.78
CA CYS A 39 -1.41 -11.76 -14.18
C CYS A 39 -1.72 -10.61 -15.15
N HIS A 40 -1.92 -10.88 -16.45
CA HIS A 40 -2.21 -9.84 -17.44
C HIS A 40 -3.63 -9.26 -17.37
N SER A 41 -4.59 -9.96 -16.76
CA SER A 41 -6.02 -9.60 -16.82
C SER A 41 -6.60 -8.99 -15.54
N GLN A 42 -5.90 -9.05 -14.39
CA GLN A 42 -6.34 -8.39 -13.14
C GLN A 42 -5.15 -7.81 -12.33
N PRO A 43 -4.76 -6.55 -12.55
CA PRO A 43 -3.52 -5.99 -11.98
C PRO A 43 -3.52 -5.84 -10.46
N PHE A 44 -4.69 -5.69 -9.82
CA PHE A 44 -4.76 -5.42 -8.37
C PHE A 44 -4.68 -6.68 -7.48
N SER A 45 -5.13 -7.84 -7.95
CA SER A 45 -5.07 -9.09 -7.17
C SER A 45 -3.66 -9.67 -7.10
N CYS A 46 -2.90 -9.59 -8.21
CA CYS A 46 -1.49 -10.00 -8.23
C CYS A 46 -0.63 -9.13 -7.30
N LEU A 47 -0.98 -7.85 -7.13
CA LEU A 47 -0.20 -6.92 -6.32
C LEU A 47 -0.11 -7.33 -4.84
N LEU A 48 -1.21 -7.77 -4.22
CA LEU A 48 -1.19 -8.23 -2.82
C LEU A 48 -0.32 -9.48 -2.61
N ILE A 49 -0.28 -10.36 -3.60
CA ILE A 49 0.57 -11.56 -3.60
C ILE A 49 2.06 -11.13 -3.70
N GLU A 50 2.37 -10.21 -4.59
CA GLU A 50 3.72 -9.65 -4.74
C GLU A 50 4.20 -8.94 -3.47
N LEU A 51 3.29 -8.26 -2.75
CA LEU A 51 3.59 -7.61 -1.48
C LEU A 51 3.86 -8.62 -0.35
N ASN A 52 3.13 -9.74 -0.32
CA ASN A 52 3.46 -10.84 0.59
C ASN A 52 4.87 -11.37 0.33
N ALA A 53 5.21 -11.61 -0.94
CA ALA A 53 6.55 -12.09 -1.33
C ALA A 53 7.64 -11.07 -0.98
N LEU A 54 7.41 -9.77 -1.22
CA LEU A 54 8.33 -8.70 -0.84
C LEU A 54 8.54 -8.65 0.68
N HIS A 55 7.46 -8.76 1.46
CA HIS A 55 7.54 -8.75 2.91
C HIS A 55 8.33 -9.96 3.43
N GLU A 56 8.06 -11.17 2.92
CA GLU A 56 8.82 -12.37 3.29
C GLU A 56 10.31 -12.24 2.98
N GLU A 57 10.65 -11.73 1.80
CA GLU A 57 12.04 -11.55 1.37
C GLU A 57 12.81 -10.57 2.27
N LEU A 58 12.20 -9.43 2.60
CA LEU A 58 12.91 -8.32 3.26
C LEU A 58 12.72 -8.28 4.78
N LYS A 59 11.75 -9.02 5.33
CA LYS A 59 11.50 -9.09 6.78
C LYS A 59 12.75 -9.44 7.62
N PRO A 60 13.64 -10.36 7.20
CA PRO A 60 14.90 -10.61 7.92
C PRO A 60 15.82 -9.39 8.02
N LEU A 61 15.67 -8.41 7.13
CA LEU A 61 16.44 -7.16 7.08
C LEU A 61 15.78 -6.02 7.88
N GLY A 62 14.81 -6.33 8.75
CA GLY A 62 14.10 -5.33 9.55
C GLY A 62 13.03 -4.56 8.79
N PHE A 63 12.59 -5.06 7.64
CA PHE A 63 11.52 -4.46 6.85
C PHE A 63 10.14 -4.99 7.24
N THR A 64 9.12 -4.13 7.21
CA THR A 64 7.73 -4.52 7.39
C THR A 64 6.78 -3.73 6.51
N ILE A 65 5.63 -4.31 6.20
CA ILE A 65 4.56 -3.68 5.42
C ILE A 65 3.38 -3.35 6.33
N PHE A 66 2.79 -2.17 6.12
CA PHE A 66 1.54 -1.75 6.75
C PHE A 66 0.49 -1.41 5.70
N GLY A 67 -0.61 -2.15 5.71
CA GLY A 67 -1.74 -1.96 4.81
C GLY A 67 -2.84 -1.09 5.42
N PHE A 68 -3.28 -0.06 4.70
CA PHE A 68 -4.36 0.84 5.10
C PHE A 68 -5.51 0.71 4.10
N PRO A 69 -6.57 -0.04 4.43
CA PRO A 69 -7.76 -0.09 3.60
C PRO A 69 -8.44 1.27 3.50
N CYS A 70 -8.99 1.62 2.35
CA CYS A 70 -9.68 2.88 2.14
C CYS A 70 -10.56 2.85 0.90
N ASN A 71 -11.70 3.54 0.99
CA ASN A 71 -12.78 3.48 0.01
C ASN A 71 -12.92 4.75 -0.84
N GLN A 72 -11.94 5.67 -0.77
CA GLN A 72 -12.01 6.99 -1.43
C GLN A 72 -11.77 6.94 -2.95
N PHE A 73 -11.30 5.80 -3.48
CA PHE A 73 -10.91 5.64 -4.89
C PHE A 73 -11.82 4.62 -5.56
N GLY A 74 -12.72 5.09 -6.42
CA GLY A 74 -13.66 4.24 -7.16
C GLY A 74 -14.59 3.38 -6.30
N LYS A 75 -14.70 3.69 -4.99
CA LYS A 75 -15.38 2.86 -3.98
C LYS A 75 -14.97 1.39 -4.00
N GLN A 76 -13.69 1.14 -4.22
CA GLN A 76 -13.14 -0.21 -4.39
C GLN A 76 -12.89 -0.96 -3.07
N GLU A 77 -13.25 -0.43 -1.90
CA GLU A 77 -13.17 -1.09 -0.58
C GLU A 77 -14.51 -0.92 0.18
N PRO A 78 -15.61 -1.47 -0.37
CA PRO A 78 -16.94 -1.25 0.20
C PRO A 78 -17.14 -1.97 1.55
N GLY A 79 -16.46 -3.10 1.75
CA GLY A 79 -16.63 -3.95 2.93
C GLY A 79 -16.23 -3.28 4.25
N GLN A 80 -16.92 -3.64 5.34
CA GLN A 80 -16.58 -3.22 6.70
C GLN A 80 -15.28 -3.85 7.17
N ASN A 81 -14.67 -3.31 8.24
CA ASN A 81 -13.37 -3.79 8.75
C ASN A 81 -13.29 -5.31 8.98
N ASN A 82 -14.39 -5.92 9.44
CA ASN A 82 -14.50 -7.36 9.66
C ASN A 82 -14.68 -8.18 8.37
N GLU A 83 -15.02 -7.55 7.24
CA GLU A 83 -15.25 -8.19 5.94
C GLU A 83 -14.02 -8.16 5.03
N ILE A 84 -13.06 -7.28 5.29
CA ILE A 84 -11.86 -7.09 4.46
C ILE A 84 -11.05 -8.39 4.36
N LEU A 85 -10.67 -9.00 5.49
CA LEU A 85 -9.90 -10.24 5.50
C LEU A 85 -10.67 -11.43 4.87
N PRO A 86 -11.95 -11.66 5.18
CA PRO A 86 -12.77 -12.63 4.44
C PRO A 86 -12.80 -12.36 2.93
N GLY A 87 -12.94 -11.11 2.50
CA GLY A 87 -12.94 -10.72 1.09
C GLY A 87 -11.62 -11.06 0.40
N LEU A 88 -10.49 -10.75 1.05
CA LEU A 88 -9.16 -11.12 0.56
C LEU A 88 -8.98 -12.64 0.45
N ARG A 89 -9.46 -13.38 1.44
CA ARG A 89 -9.29 -14.84 1.53
C ARG A 89 -10.16 -15.61 0.55
N HIS A 90 -11.38 -15.16 0.33
CA HIS A 90 -12.40 -15.93 -0.38
C HIS A 90 -12.82 -15.35 -1.73
N VAL A 91 -12.63 -14.04 -1.97
CA VAL A 91 -13.14 -13.35 -3.16
C VAL A 91 -12.01 -12.87 -4.06
N ARG A 92 -11.18 -11.94 -3.58
CA ARG A 92 -10.06 -11.38 -4.34
C ARG A 92 -8.97 -10.88 -3.40
N PRO A 93 -7.74 -11.44 -3.42
CA PRO A 93 -7.24 -12.45 -4.36
C PRO A 93 -7.94 -13.82 -4.31
N GLY A 94 -8.56 -14.19 -3.19
CA GLY A 94 -9.22 -15.48 -3.04
C GLY A 94 -8.23 -16.62 -2.76
N ASN A 95 -8.64 -17.87 -3.00
CA ASN A 95 -7.80 -19.06 -2.86
C ASN A 95 -7.12 -19.23 -1.49
N GLY A 96 -7.76 -18.77 -0.42
CA GLY A 96 -7.19 -18.86 0.92
C GLY A 96 -6.07 -17.86 1.18
N PHE A 97 -5.90 -16.84 0.33
CA PHE A 97 -4.91 -15.78 0.51
C PHE A 97 -5.08 -15.09 1.87
N VAL A 98 -3.96 -14.89 2.57
CA VAL A 98 -3.89 -14.12 3.81
C VAL A 98 -2.70 -13.19 3.72
N PRO A 99 -2.86 -11.87 3.93
CA PRO A 99 -1.75 -10.95 4.05
C PRO A 99 -0.79 -11.39 5.16
N ASN A 100 0.51 -11.46 4.88
CA ASN A 100 1.52 -11.79 5.89
C ASN A 100 2.04 -10.55 6.64
N PHE A 101 1.33 -9.43 6.50
CA PHE A 101 1.65 -8.11 7.06
C PHE A 101 0.41 -7.48 7.71
N LEU A 102 0.62 -6.43 8.51
CA LEU A 102 -0.45 -5.85 9.33
C LEU A 102 -1.40 -4.99 8.49
N LEU A 103 -2.69 -5.28 8.62
CA LEU A 103 -3.77 -4.42 8.12
C LEU A 103 -4.36 -3.57 9.24
N PHE A 104 -4.63 -2.31 8.92
CA PHE A 104 -5.32 -1.36 9.78
C PHE A 104 -6.82 -1.32 9.54
N ASN A 105 -7.52 -0.63 10.44
CA ASN A 105 -8.90 -0.26 10.18
C ASN A 105 -8.96 0.66 8.95
N LYS A 106 -10.02 0.47 8.17
CA LYS A 106 -10.40 1.32 7.06
C LYS A 106 -10.59 2.76 7.53
N GLY A 107 -10.09 3.70 6.75
CA GLY A 107 -10.24 5.12 7.01
C GLY A 107 -9.74 5.96 5.85
N ASP A 108 -9.96 7.27 5.92
CA ASP A 108 -9.61 8.18 4.85
C ASP A 108 -8.10 8.46 4.81
N VAL A 109 -7.59 8.72 3.62
CA VAL A 109 -6.18 9.04 3.35
C VAL A 109 -6.01 10.42 2.71
N ASN A 110 -7.10 10.98 2.19
CA ASN A 110 -7.20 12.33 1.63
C ASN A 110 -8.40 13.09 2.20
N GLY A 111 -8.41 14.40 1.97
CA GLY A 111 -9.51 15.29 2.34
C GLY A 111 -9.56 15.66 3.81
N LYS A 112 -10.67 16.28 4.22
CA LYS A 112 -10.86 16.85 5.57
C LYS A 112 -10.68 15.85 6.72
N TYR A 113 -11.00 14.58 6.49
CA TYR A 113 -11.01 13.53 7.51
C TYR A 113 -9.87 12.51 7.35
N GLU A 114 -8.84 12.84 6.56
CA GLU A 114 -7.68 11.97 6.40
C GLU A 114 -7.03 11.63 7.74
N GLN A 115 -6.55 10.40 7.87
CA GLN A 115 -5.81 9.98 9.06
C GLN A 115 -4.49 10.77 9.15
N ASP A 116 -4.12 11.24 10.35
CA ASP A 116 -2.90 12.01 10.62
C ASP A 116 -1.62 11.39 10.04
N VAL A 117 -1.61 10.06 9.94
CA VAL A 117 -0.47 9.35 9.37
C VAL A 117 -0.28 9.64 7.89
N PHE A 118 -1.36 9.82 7.13
CA PHE A 118 -1.28 10.21 5.73
C PHE A 118 -0.98 11.69 5.56
N THR A 119 -1.45 12.56 6.45
CA THR A 119 -0.98 13.96 6.50
C THR A 119 0.53 14.02 6.65
N PHE A 120 1.08 13.25 7.59
CA PHE A 120 2.51 13.14 7.83
C PHE A 120 3.28 12.59 6.61
N LEU A 121 2.80 11.51 6.00
CA LEU A 121 3.47 10.87 4.85
C LEU A 121 3.46 11.78 3.61
N LYS A 122 2.31 12.38 3.30
CA LYS A 122 2.15 13.29 2.15
C LYS A 122 2.99 14.56 2.32
N GLY A 123 3.17 15.04 3.56
CA GLY A 123 4.05 16.17 3.87
C GLY A 123 5.55 15.84 3.81
N GLY A 124 5.92 14.57 3.94
CA GLY A 124 7.33 14.14 3.97
C GLY A 124 7.90 13.73 2.61
N CYS A 125 7.10 13.66 1.54
CA CYS A 125 7.55 13.30 0.20
C CYS A 125 6.84 14.13 -0.87
N PRO A 126 7.53 14.55 -1.94
CA PRO A 126 6.88 15.19 -3.08
C PRO A 126 5.72 14.36 -3.66
N PRO A 127 4.70 14.99 -4.26
CA PRO A 127 3.65 14.27 -4.97
C PRO A 127 4.22 13.44 -6.12
N VAL A 128 3.57 12.31 -6.41
CA VAL A 128 3.98 11.36 -7.46
C VAL A 128 3.43 11.73 -8.85
N GLY A 129 2.81 12.90 -8.98
CA GLY A 129 2.20 13.42 -10.19
C GLY A 129 1.30 14.61 -9.88
N GLU A 130 1.04 15.44 -10.88
CA GLU A 130 0.16 16.61 -10.74
C GLU A 130 -1.30 16.25 -11.04
N ASP A 131 -1.50 15.34 -11.99
CA ASP A 131 -2.83 14.92 -12.45
C ASP A 131 -3.48 13.88 -11.53
N PHE A 132 -4.81 13.95 -11.43
CA PHE A 132 -5.68 12.98 -10.76
C PHE A 132 -6.47 12.13 -11.75
N GLY A 133 -6.44 12.47 -13.05
CA GLY A 133 -7.25 11.84 -14.07
C GLY A 133 -8.73 12.18 -13.87
N ASN A 134 -9.59 11.16 -13.96
CA ASN A 134 -11.03 11.35 -13.78
C ASN A 134 -11.39 11.54 -12.31
N THR A 135 -11.77 12.76 -11.95
CA THR A 135 -12.15 13.16 -10.59
C THR A 135 -13.52 12.61 -10.14
N ASP A 136 -14.40 12.17 -11.05
CA ASP A 136 -15.71 11.58 -10.70
C ASP A 136 -15.58 10.28 -9.89
N ARG A 137 -14.39 9.69 -9.91
CA ARG A 137 -14.05 8.46 -9.17
C ARG A 137 -13.36 8.74 -7.85
N LEU A 138 -13.23 10.00 -7.45
CA LEU A 138 -12.53 10.45 -6.25
C LEU A 138 -13.56 10.97 -5.24
N PHE A 139 -13.56 10.38 -4.05
CA PHE A 139 -14.61 10.59 -3.06
C PHE A 139 -14.06 11.30 -1.81
N TRP A 140 -13.50 12.49 -1.98
CA TRP A 140 -13.05 13.34 -0.87
C TRP A 140 -13.00 14.82 -1.27
N GLU A 141 -13.01 15.71 -0.27
CA GLU A 141 -12.81 17.15 -0.43
C GLU A 141 -12.05 17.72 0.78
N PRO A 142 -11.25 18.80 0.63
CA PRO A 142 -10.83 19.38 -0.65
C PRO A 142 -9.76 18.55 -1.36
N LEU A 143 -9.71 18.62 -2.69
CA LEU A 143 -8.59 18.09 -3.49
C LEU A 143 -7.32 18.94 -3.31
N LYS A 144 -6.18 18.29 -3.08
CA LYS A 144 -4.85 18.94 -2.94
C LYS A 144 -3.83 18.25 -3.84
N ILE A 145 -2.90 19.01 -4.42
CA ILE A 145 -1.82 18.47 -5.29
C ILE A 145 -1.07 17.29 -4.63
N GLY A 146 -0.83 17.38 -3.32
CA GLY A 146 -0.13 16.38 -2.52
C GLY A 146 -0.91 15.08 -2.24
N ASP A 147 -2.20 15.03 -2.55
CA ASP A 147 -3.07 13.88 -2.26
C ASP A 147 -2.59 12.58 -2.91
N ILE A 148 -2.93 11.47 -2.27
CA ILE A 148 -2.75 10.13 -2.84
C ILE A 148 -3.60 10.04 -4.10
N LYS A 149 -3.01 9.53 -5.18
CA LYS A 149 -3.61 9.55 -6.52
C LYS A 149 -4.57 8.40 -6.75
N TRP A 150 -4.24 7.21 -6.25
CA TRP A 150 -5.08 6.03 -6.40
C TRP A 150 -4.74 4.96 -5.35
N ASN A 151 -5.51 3.86 -5.37
CA ASN A 151 -5.20 2.65 -4.62
C ASN A 151 -3.77 2.17 -4.92
N PHE A 152 -3.10 1.66 -3.88
CA PHE A 152 -1.73 1.13 -3.94
C PHE A 152 -0.64 2.16 -4.22
N GLU A 153 -0.83 3.42 -3.85
CA GLU A 153 0.29 4.32 -3.63
C GLU A 153 1.11 3.87 -2.41
N LYS A 154 2.43 4.06 -2.48
CA LYS A 154 3.39 3.41 -1.56
C LYS A 154 4.33 4.45 -0.98
N PHE A 155 4.61 4.36 0.32
CA PHE A 155 5.59 5.21 1.00
C PHE A 155 6.61 4.35 1.75
N LEU A 156 7.90 4.61 1.59
CA LEU A 156 8.95 4.05 2.44
C LEU A 156 9.26 5.03 3.56
N VAL A 157 9.31 4.52 4.78
CA VAL A 157 9.71 5.23 5.98
C VAL A 157 10.97 4.58 6.52
N GLY A 158 12.00 5.40 6.73
CA GLY A 158 13.28 4.98 7.30
C GLY A 158 13.17 4.59 8.78
N PRO A 159 14.25 4.04 9.37
CA PRO A 159 14.25 3.54 10.74
C PRO A 159 14.11 4.68 11.77
N GLU A 160 14.48 5.91 11.40
CA GLU A 160 14.23 7.13 12.18
C GLU A 160 12.75 7.59 12.17
N GLY A 161 11.88 6.89 11.45
CA GLY A 161 10.47 7.25 11.32
C GLY A 161 10.19 8.39 10.31
N LYS A 162 11.19 8.78 9.49
CA LYS A 162 11.04 9.80 8.45
C LYS A 162 10.65 9.16 7.10
N PRO A 163 9.69 9.73 6.35
CA PRO A 163 9.42 9.31 4.98
C PRO A 163 10.66 9.56 4.11
N VAL A 164 11.02 8.59 3.26
CA VAL A 164 12.22 8.66 2.41
C VAL A 164 11.92 8.53 0.93
N MET A 165 10.87 7.79 0.56
CA MET A 165 10.46 7.59 -0.82
C MET A 165 8.95 7.43 -0.93
N ARG A 166 8.40 7.81 -2.08
CA ARG A 166 6.98 7.68 -2.42
C ARG A 166 6.88 7.21 -3.87
N TRP A 167 6.08 6.18 -4.14
CA TRP A 167 5.90 5.62 -5.48
C TRP A 167 4.47 5.75 -5.95
N HIS A 168 4.34 6.11 -7.24
CA HIS A 168 3.06 6.14 -7.93
C HIS A 168 2.38 4.75 -7.90
N PRO A 169 1.04 4.66 -7.87
CA PRO A 169 0.30 3.39 -7.93
C PRO A 169 0.76 2.42 -9.02
N SER A 170 1.08 2.94 -10.22
CA SER A 170 1.51 2.15 -11.39
C SER A 170 2.94 1.61 -11.31
N VAL A 171 3.73 2.00 -10.31
CA VAL A 171 5.09 1.44 -10.15
C VAL A 171 5.00 -0.01 -9.68
N ASN A 172 5.62 -0.90 -10.45
CA ASN A 172 5.68 -2.34 -10.19
C ASN A 172 6.42 -2.65 -8.87
N VAL A 173 6.03 -3.73 -8.20
CA VAL A 173 6.67 -4.16 -6.93
C VAL A 173 8.14 -4.53 -7.15
N SER A 174 8.53 -5.00 -8.33
CA SER A 174 9.93 -5.29 -8.66
C SER A 174 10.83 -4.04 -8.62
N THR A 175 10.33 -2.89 -9.07
CA THR A 175 11.02 -1.61 -8.97
C THR A 175 11.10 -1.16 -7.51
N VAL A 176 9.97 -1.21 -6.79
CA VAL A 176 9.91 -0.90 -5.35
C VAL A 176 10.89 -1.76 -4.54
N ARG A 177 10.96 -3.07 -4.84
CA ARG A 177 11.91 -4.01 -4.24
C ARG A 177 13.34 -3.54 -4.45
N THR A 178 13.71 -3.23 -5.69
CA THR A 178 15.07 -2.77 -6.04
C THR A 178 15.43 -1.50 -5.28
N ASP A 179 14.52 -0.53 -5.24
CA ASP A 179 14.75 0.74 -4.53
C ASP A 179 14.91 0.55 -3.02
N ILE A 180 14.08 -0.30 -2.40
CA ILE A 180 14.20 -0.63 -0.97
C ILE A 180 15.53 -1.33 -0.70
N ARG A 181 15.92 -2.33 -1.51
CA ARG A 181 17.21 -3.02 -1.33
C ARG A 181 18.38 -2.05 -1.44
N ASN A 182 18.34 -1.14 -2.40
CA ASN A 182 19.36 -0.10 -2.55
C ASN A 182 19.41 0.85 -1.35
N PHE A 183 18.25 1.23 -0.81
CA PHE A 183 18.18 2.06 0.40
C PHE A 183 18.76 1.34 1.62
N LEU A 184 18.39 0.07 1.84
CA LEU A 184 18.93 -0.75 2.93
C LEU A 184 20.44 -0.93 2.81
N LEU A 185 20.94 -1.24 1.61
CA LEU A 185 22.39 -1.38 1.37
C LEU A 185 23.14 -0.10 1.71
N LYS A 186 22.63 1.06 1.27
CA LYS A 186 23.24 2.36 1.62
C LYS A 186 23.27 2.58 3.13
N LEU A 187 22.19 2.29 3.84
CA LEU A 187 22.15 2.41 5.30
C LEU A 187 23.16 1.49 5.99
N TYR A 188 23.20 0.20 5.62
CA TYR A 188 24.16 -0.73 6.21
C TYR A 188 25.60 -0.35 5.91
N THR A 189 25.90 0.16 4.70
CA THR A 189 27.25 0.66 4.40
C THR A 189 27.60 1.90 5.23
N GLN A 190 26.66 2.82 5.43
CA GLN A 190 26.89 4.00 6.29
C GLN A 190 27.14 3.59 7.75
N ASP A 191 26.39 2.62 8.27
CA ASP A 191 26.59 2.10 9.63
C ASP A 191 27.91 1.35 9.81
N LEU A 192 28.51 0.82 8.72
CA LEU A 192 29.80 0.12 8.77
C LEU A 192 31.01 1.08 8.71
N PHE A 193 30.84 2.25 8.10
CA PHE A 193 31.92 3.23 7.90
C PHE A 193 31.85 4.46 8.82
N ASN A 194 30.79 4.57 9.64
CA ASN A 194 30.65 5.55 10.72
C ASN A 194 30.96 4.90 12.08
#